data_AF-A0A7S0ZDB1-F1
#
_entry.id   AF-A0A7S0ZDB1-F1
#
_cell.length_a   1.000
_cell.length_b   1.000
_cell.length_c   1.000
_cell.angle_alpha   90.00
_cell.angle_beta   90.00
_cell.angle_gamma   90.00
#
_symmetry.space_group_name_H-M   'P 1'
#
loop_
_entity.id
_entity.type
_entity.pdbx_description
1 polymer ?
#
loop_
_entity_poly.entity_id
_entity_poly.type
_entity_poly.pdbx_seq_one_letter_code
_entity_poly.pdbx_strand_id
1 'polypeptide(L)'
;ASLTTVVSFDESAKELAIQSDAIMSLVYTMSTWKGNQPIVLQCTTVLDSLMEMMKMIDSNTEKMVIDEVVDVMSSFPDDARIQEHCCGILCKIGIWGNRRDNNFSDPKVIKMVENARDRHRGDYSVESLADQFLLLVMSDSNSRQGRSHAMGSGASSRLRSRSRTIGSTSNRSRSRTATKSRSPPRTRGRKGRGMAVLPGIAEEGEDSA
;
A
#
# COMPACT_ATOMS: atom_id res chain seq x y z
N ALA A 1 -22.06 -5.24 24.87
CA ALA A 1 -21.01 -5.58 23.90
C ALA A 1 -20.58 -4.30 23.20
N SER A 2 -19.27 -4.02 23.12
CA SER A 2 -18.80 -2.87 22.33
C SER A 2 -19.01 -3.17 20.85
N LEU A 3 -19.35 -2.18 20.02
CA LEU A 3 -19.60 -2.36 18.58
C LEU A 3 -18.44 -3.12 17.89
N THR A 4 -17.20 -2.90 18.34
CA THR A 4 -16.00 -3.61 17.87
C THR A 4 -16.10 -5.11 18.04
N THR A 5 -16.61 -5.59 19.19
CA THR A 5 -16.70 -7.02 19.50
C THR A 5 -17.74 -7.75 18.68
N VAL A 6 -18.82 -7.05 18.27
CA VAL A 6 -19.87 -7.66 17.43
C VAL A 6 -19.38 -7.75 15.99
N VAL A 7 -18.75 -6.68 15.50
CA VAL A 7 -18.29 -6.61 14.11
C VAL A 7 -17.07 -7.51 13.86
N SER A 8 -16.20 -7.77 14.84
CA SER A 8 -14.95 -8.51 14.59
C SER A 8 -15.14 -10.00 14.29
N PHE A 9 -16.20 -10.65 14.77
CA PHE A 9 -16.33 -12.12 14.73
C PHE A 9 -17.42 -12.67 13.80
N ASP A 10 -18.35 -11.85 13.33
CA ASP A 10 -19.48 -12.31 12.51
C ASP A 10 -19.46 -11.64 11.13
N GLU A 11 -19.14 -12.42 10.10
CA GLU A 11 -19.17 -11.97 8.70
C GLU A 11 -20.56 -11.47 8.30
N SER A 12 -21.64 -12.08 8.81
CA SER A 12 -23.01 -11.67 8.54
C SER A 12 -23.29 -10.29 9.13
N ALA A 13 -22.77 -10.02 10.32
CA ALA A 13 -22.87 -8.71 10.96
C ALA A 13 -22.07 -7.64 10.20
N LYS A 14 -20.88 -7.98 9.69
CA LYS A 14 -20.09 -7.09 8.82
C LYS A 14 -20.85 -6.75 7.53
N GLU A 15 -21.42 -7.75 6.88
CA GLU A 15 -22.22 -7.57 5.66
C GLU A 15 -23.43 -6.67 5.91
N LEU A 16 -24.21 -6.94 6.97
CA LEU A 16 -25.35 -6.11 7.34
C LEU A 16 -24.94 -4.66 7.65
N ALA A 17 -23.80 -4.47 8.33
CA ALA A 17 -23.28 -3.14 8.63
C ALA A 17 -22.91 -2.37 7.35
N ILE A 18 -22.27 -3.03 6.37
CA ILE A 18 -21.94 -2.43 5.08
C ILE A 18 -23.21 -2.06 4.31
N GLN A 19 -24.20 -2.94 4.29
CA GLN A 19 -25.51 -2.67 3.68
C GLN A 19 -26.28 -1.53 4.36
N SER A 20 -25.95 -1.19 5.61
CA SER A 20 -26.59 -0.14 6.41
C SER A 20 -25.80 1.18 6.43
N ASP A 21 -24.94 1.43 5.44
CA ASP A 21 -24.10 2.64 5.35
C ASP A 21 -23.22 2.89 6.59
N ALA A 22 -22.82 1.84 7.32
CA ALA A 22 -22.00 2.00 8.52
C ALA A 22 -20.63 2.63 8.23
N ILE A 23 -20.03 2.31 7.08
CA ILE A 23 -18.75 2.90 6.64
C ILE A 23 -18.87 4.42 6.53
N MET A 24 -19.91 4.90 5.86
CA MET A 24 -20.14 6.34 5.68
C MET A 24 -20.41 7.04 7.01
N SER A 25 -21.15 6.39 7.91
CA SER A 25 -21.38 6.88 9.26
C SER A 25 -20.08 6.97 10.08
N LEU A 26 -19.17 6.00 9.95
CA LEU A 26 -17.86 6.03 10.60
C LEU A 26 -16.98 7.14 10.03
N VAL A 27 -16.89 7.27 8.71
CA VAL A 27 -16.15 8.36 8.04
C VAL A 27 -16.66 9.73 8.48
N TYR A 28 -17.99 9.92 8.47
CA TYR A 28 -18.61 11.15 8.96
C TYR A 28 -18.27 11.43 10.43
N THR A 29 -18.31 10.40 11.28
CA THR A 29 -17.98 10.53 12.71
C THR A 29 -16.53 10.92 12.92
N MET A 30 -15.57 10.27 12.24
CA MET A 30 -14.16 10.65 12.29
C MET A 30 -13.98 12.11 11.85
N SER A 31 -14.68 12.52 10.80
CA SER A 31 -14.57 13.88 10.27
C SER A 31 -15.14 14.96 11.18
N THR A 32 -16.18 14.63 11.95
CA THR A 32 -16.82 15.52 12.91
C THR A 32 -16.00 15.63 14.20
N TRP A 33 -15.35 14.54 14.62
CA TRP A 33 -14.66 14.42 15.89
C TRP A 33 -13.14 14.30 15.73
N LYS A 34 -12.55 14.96 14.73
CA LYS A 34 -11.11 14.89 14.37
C LYS A 34 -10.12 15.19 15.51
N GLY A 35 -10.56 15.85 16.58
CA GLY A 35 -9.72 16.11 17.76
C GLY A 35 -9.90 15.13 18.91
N ASN A 36 -10.84 14.19 18.82
CA ASN A 36 -11.18 13.26 19.89
C ASN A 36 -10.53 11.89 19.62
N GLN A 37 -9.29 11.73 20.10
CA GLN A 37 -8.49 10.52 19.90
C GLN A 37 -9.24 9.22 20.27
N PRO A 38 -9.92 9.08 21.43
CA PRO A 38 -10.68 7.87 21.75
C PRO A 38 -11.77 7.52 20.72
N ILE A 39 -12.51 8.51 20.21
CA ILE A 39 -13.56 8.29 19.21
C ILE A 39 -12.93 7.85 17.88
N VAL A 40 -11.90 8.57 17.44
CA VAL A 40 -11.22 8.28 16.17
C VAL A 40 -10.55 6.90 16.20
N LEU A 41 -9.89 6.55 17.30
CA LEU A 41 -9.32 5.21 17.48
C LEU A 41 -10.41 4.13 17.38
N GLN A 42 -11.53 4.32 18.07
CA GLN A 42 -12.64 3.37 18.03
C GLN A 42 -13.24 3.24 16.61
N CYS A 43 -13.42 4.35 15.90
CA CYS A 43 -13.91 4.36 14.53
C CYS A 43 -12.94 3.68 13.56
N THR A 44 -11.65 3.97 13.65
CA THR A 44 -10.61 3.34 12.80
C THR A 44 -10.49 1.85 13.07
N THR A 45 -10.57 1.39 14.32
CA THR A 45 -10.59 -0.05 14.63
C THR A 45 -11.80 -0.77 14.00
N VAL A 46 -13.01 -0.18 14.11
CA VAL A 46 -14.21 -0.77 13.49
C VAL A 46 -14.10 -0.75 11.96
N LEU A 47 -13.64 0.37 11.41
CA LEU A 47 -13.47 0.54 9.97
C LEU A 47 -12.47 -0.47 9.40
N ASP A 48 -11.33 -0.67 10.07
CA ASP A 48 -10.33 -1.69 9.73
C ASP A 48 -10.93 -3.10 9.67
N SER A 49 -11.79 -3.46 10.62
CA SER A 49 -12.50 -4.75 10.59
C SER A 49 -13.49 -4.85 9.42
N LEU A 50 -14.22 -3.78 9.10
CA LEU A 50 -15.17 -3.76 7.97
C LEU A 50 -14.46 -3.85 6.61
N MET A 51 -13.24 -3.31 6.49
CA MET A 51 -12.46 -3.37 5.24
C MET A 51 -12.02 -4.80 4.85
N GLU A 52 -12.24 -5.81 5.68
CA GLU A 52 -12.07 -7.22 5.27
C GLU A 52 -13.09 -7.62 4.19
N MET A 53 -14.25 -6.95 4.16
CA MET A 53 -15.31 -7.14 3.16
C MET A 53 -15.22 -6.11 2.02
N MET A 54 -14.01 -5.61 1.71
CA MET A 54 -13.75 -4.54 0.73
C MET A 54 -14.41 -4.76 -0.64
N LYS A 55 -14.58 -6.02 -1.07
CA LYS A 55 -15.20 -6.36 -2.36
C LYS A 55 -16.64 -5.89 -2.50
N MET A 56 -17.31 -5.57 -1.39
CA MET A 56 -18.69 -5.06 -1.36
C MET A 56 -18.76 -3.54 -1.44
N ILE A 57 -17.63 -2.85 -1.36
CA ILE A 57 -17.54 -1.40 -1.29
C ILE A 57 -17.37 -0.85 -2.71
N ASP A 58 -18.19 0.13 -3.08
CA ASP A 58 -18.05 0.81 -4.36
C ASP A 58 -16.83 1.75 -4.39
N SER A 59 -16.35 2.10 -5.59
CA SER A 59 -15.12 2.88 -5.71
C SER A 59 -15.22 4.32 -5.21
N ASN A 60 -16.42 4.90 -5.14
CA ASN A 60 -16.61 6.22 -4.57
C ASN A 60 -16.46 6.18 -3.05
N THR A 61 -17.08 5.19 -2.40
CA THR A 61 -16.91 4.95 -0.96
C THR A 61 -15.44 4.61 -0.62
N GLU A 62 -14.78 3.77 -1.43
CA GLU A 62 -13.34 3.49 -1.30
C GLU A 62 -12.51 4.77 -1.27
N LYS A 63 -12.73 5.68 -2.22
CA LYS A 63 -12.01 6.95 -2.29
C LYS A 63 -12.23 7.81 -1.05
N MET A 64 -13.48 7.92 -0.58
CA MET A 64 -13.80 8.69 0.62
C MET A 64 -13.11 8.13 1.87
N VAL A 65 -13.05 6.81 1.99
CA VAL A 65 -12.32 6.15 3.07
C VAL A 65 -10.82 6.46 3.00
N ILE A 66 -10.20 6.40 1.82
CA ILE A 66 -8.78 6.74 1.64
C ILE A 66 -8.52 8.19 2.09
N ASP A 67 -9.34 9.14 1.61
CA ASP A 67 -9.16 10.56 1.90
C ASP A 67 -9.26 10.84 3.41
N GLU A 68 -10.25 10.26 4.09
CA GLU A 68 -10.43 10.45 5.53
C GLU A 68 -9.35 9.72 6.35
N VAL A 69 -8.90 8.54 5.95
CA VAL A 69 -7.81 7.81 6.63
C VAL A 69 -6.51 8.62 6.57
N VAL A 70 -6.18 9.20 5.40
CA VAL A 70 -5.01 10.07 5.24
C VAL A 70 -5.11 11.30 6.15
N ASP A 71 -6.31 11.88 6.28
CA ASP A 71 -6.54 13.02 7.16
C ASP A 71 -6.38 12.66 8.64
N VAL A 72 -6.93 11.52 9.07
CA VAL A 72 -6.76 10.97 10.42
C VAL A 72 -5.29 10.70 10.73
N MET A 73 -4.54 10.07 9.81
CA MET A 73 -3.10 9.83 9.98
C MET A 73 -2.34 11.15 10.19
N SER A 74 -2.74 12.21 9.49
CA SER A 74 -2.11 13.53 9.63
C SER A 74 -2.49 14.25 10.94
N SER A 75 -3.69 13.98 11.47
CA SER A 75 -4.21 14.57 12.71
C SER A 75 -3.64 13.89 13.96
N PHE A 76 -3.34 12.60 13.90
CA PHE A 76 -2.81 11.80 15.02
C PHE A 76 -1.46 11.14 14.69
N PRO A 77 -0.43 11.91 14.30
CA PRO A 77 0.81 11.33 13.81
C PRO A 77 1.60 10.60 14.90
N ASP A 78 1.37 10.91 16.18
CA ASP A 78 2.06 10.31 17.33
C ASP A 78 1.33 9.12 17.96
N ASP A 79 0.11 8.78 17.50
CA ASP A 79 -0.64 7.64 18.03
C ASP A 79 -0.38 6.39 17.19
N ALA A 80 0.48 5.51 17.69
CA ALA A 80 0.86 4.27 17.01
C ALA A 80 -0.33 3.38 16.66
N ARG A 81 -1.37 3.32 17.53
CA ARG A 81 -2.54 2.45 17.30
C ARG A 81 -3.43 2.98 16.19
N ILE A 82 -3.61 4.31 16.13
CA ILE A 82 -4.32 4.94 15.01
C ILE A 82 -3.53 4.72 13.72
N GLN A 83 -2.21 4.92 13.73
CA GLN A 83 -1.38 4.69 12.54
C GLN A 83 -1.43 3.21 12.09
N GLU A 84 -1.38 2.26 13.01
CA GLU A 84 -1.50 0.83 12.74
C GLU A 84 -2.81 0.51 12.00
N HIS A 85 -3.96 0.92 12.56
CA HIS A 85 -5.26 0.68 11.92
C HIS A 85 -5.40 1.40 10.58
N CYS A 86 -4.93 2.64 10.47
CA CYS A 86 -4.93 3.37 9.21
C CYS A 86 -4.08 2.68 8.13
N CYS A 87 -2.86 2.24 8.46
CA CYS A 87 -2.02 1.46 7.56
C CYS A 87 -2.67 0.12 7.19
N GLY A 88 -3.33 -0.54 8.16
CA GLY A 88 -4.11 -1.76 7.94
C GLY A 88 -5.23 -1.56 6.93
N ILE A 89 -6.07 -0.54 7.13
CA ILE A 89 -7.15 -0.15 6.21
C ILE A 89 -6.60 0.05 4.80
N LEU A 90 -5.52 0.84 4.65
CA LEU A 90 -4.90 1.07 3.36
C LEU A 90 -4.39 -0.23 2.72
N CYS A 91 -3.71 -1.12 3.47
CA CYS A 91 -3.29 -2.42 2.95
C CYS A 91 -4.46 -3.24 2.40
N LYS A 92 -5.57 -3.31 3.16
CA LYS A 92 -6.79 -4.04 2.77
C LYS A 92 -7.38 -3.49 1.47
N ILE A 93 -7.43 -2.16 1.34
CA ILE A 93 -7.82 -1.49 0.09
C ILE A 93 -6.84 -1.83 -1.06
N GLY A 94 -5.52 -1.83 -0.83
CA GLY A 94 -4.54 -2.18 -1.87
C GLY A 94 -4.63 -3.64 -2.34
N ILE A 95 -5.05 -4.56 -1.47
CA ILE A 95 -5.20 -5.99 -1.78
C ILE A 95 -6.52 -6.24 -2.52
N TRP A 96 -7.63 -5.69 -2.04
CA TRP A 96 -8.98 -6.07 -2.49
C TRP A 96 -9.76 -4.97 -3.23
N GLY A 97 -9.31 -3.73 -3.15
CA GLY A 97 -9.97 -2.55 -3.74
C GLY A 97 -9.79 -2.43 -5.26
N ASN A 98 -10.44 -1.42 -5.83
CA ASN A 98 -10.45 -1.20 -7.27
C ASN A 98 -9.17 -0.51 -7.76
N ARG A 99 -8.19 -1.33 -8.18
CA ARG A 99 -6.90 -0.86 -8.71
C ARG A 99 -7.00 0.05 -9.95
N ARG A 100 -8.14 0.13 -10.62
CA ARG A 100 -8.31 0.97 -11.83
C ARG A 100 -8.29 2.46 -11.52
N ASP A 101 -8.70 2.86 -10.32
CA ASP A 101 -8.99 4.27 -10.02
C ASP A 101 -7.78 5.04 -9.48
N ASN A 102 -6.62 4.38 -9.30
CA ASN A 102 -5.32 4.95 -8.93
C ASN A 102 -5.25 5.75 -7.63
N ASN A 103 -6.36 5.93 -6.91
CA ASN A 103 -6.41 6.69 -5.65
C ASN A 103 -5.39 6.14 -4.64
N PHE A 104 -5.18 4.82 -4.65
CA PHE A 104 -4.20 4.13 -3.80
C PHE A 104 -2.73 4.49 -4.08
N SER A 105 -2.40 4.90 -5.33
CA SER A 105 -1.04 5.29 -5.73
C SER A 105 -0.84 6.81 -5.71
N ASP A 106 -1.75 7.56 -5.08
CA ASP A 106 -1.59 8.99 -4.91
C ASP A 106 -0.33 9.29 -4.07
N PRO A 107 0.59 10.16 -4.54
CA PRO A 107 1.78 10.56 -3.79
C PRO A 107 1.49 11.04 -2.37
N LYS A 108 0.32 11.64 -2.10
CA LYS A 108 -0.10 12.07 -0.76
C LYS A 108 -0.27 10.88 0.18
N VAL A 109 -0.93 9.80 -0.30
CA VAL A 109 -1.15 8.57 0.49
C VAL A 109 0.20 7.91 0.78
N ILE A 110 1.04 7.75 -0.24
CA ILE A 110 2.38 7.15 -0.10
C ILE A 110 3.20 7.90 0.93
N LYS A 111 3.28 9.23 0.81
CA LYS A 111 4.03 10.07 1.74
C LYS A 111 3.51 9.97 3.17
N MET A 112 2.20 9.83 3.37
CA MET A 112 1.64 9.66 4.71
C MET A 112 2.01 8.32 5.33
N VAL A 113 2.04 7.24 4.56
CA VAL A 113 2.49 5.93 5.04
C VAL A 113 3.98 5.93 5.35
N GLU A 114 4.80 6.57 4.52
CA GLU A 114 6.24 6.75 4.80
C GLU A 114 6.47 7.54 6.09
N ASN A 115 5.74 8.63 6.29
CA ASN A 115 5.81 9.41 7.53
C ASN A 115 5.42 8.59 8.76
N ALA A 116 4.37 7.76 8.66
CA ALA A 116 3.94 6.88 9.75
C ALA A 116 5.04 5.88 10.12
N ARG A 117 5.63 5.21 9.12
CA ARG A 117 6.76 4.29 9.30
C ARG A 117 7.95 4.97 9.97
N ASP A 118 8.34 6.14 9.47
CA ASP A 118 9.53 6.83 9.94
C ASP A 118 9.35 7.38 11.37
N ARG A 119 8.13 7.81 11.72
CA ARG A 119 7.79 8.37 13.04
C ARG A 119 7.63 7.29 14.11
N HIS A 120 7.10 6.13 13.75
CA HIS A 120 6.91 4.99 14.65
C HIS A 120 8.02 3.94 14.52
N ARG A 121 9.25 4.41 14.31
CA ARG A 121 10.38 3.51 14.13
C ARG A 121 10.60 2.64 15.36
N GLY A 122 10.62 1.32 15.18
CA GLY A 122 10.68 0.32 16.24
C GLY A 122 9.33 -0.21 16.71
N ASP A 123 8.22 0.38 16.28
CA ASP A 123 6.90 -0.24 16.38
C ASP A 123 6.72 -1.22 15.22
N TYR A 124 6.88 -2.52 15.53
CA TYR A 124 6.84 -3.57 14.52
C TYR A 124 5.50 -3.63 13.77
N SER A 125 4.37 -3.34 14.43
CA SER A 125 3.06 -3.43 13.81
C SER A 125 2.89 -2.35 12.75
N VAL A 126 3.21 -1.09 13.10
CA VAL A 126 3.14 0.04 12.15
C VAL A 126 4.13 -0.14 11.01
N GLU A 127 5.39 -0.48 11.31
CA GLU A 127 6.43 -0.67 10.30
C GLU A 127 6.06 -1.79 9.31
N SER A 128 5.61 -2.95 9.80
CA SER A 128 5.25 -4.08 8.95
C SER A 128 4.09 -3.75 8.01
N LEU A 129 3.05 -3.07 8.49
CA LEU A 129 1.91 -2.67 7.66
C LEU A 129 2.29 -1.58 6.66
N ALA A 130 3.10 -0.61 7.06
CA ALA A 130 3.58 0.43 6.16
C ALA A 130 4.45 -0.15 5.03
N ASP A 131 5.38 -1.06 5.34
CA ASP A 131 6.21 -1.71 4.33
C ASP A 131 5.38 -2.62 3.40
N GLN A 132 4.39 -3.33 3.94
CA GLN A 132 3.44 -4.11 3.14
C GLN A 132 2.67 -3.21 2.16
N PHE A 133 2.16 -2.08 2.61
CA PHE A 133 1.50 -1.09 1.75
C PHE A 133 2.43 -0.62 0.63
N LEU A 134 3.67 -0.22 0.96
CA LEU A 134 4.62 0.30 -0.02
C LEU A 134 4.98 -0.78 -1.07
N LEU A 135 5.12 -2.03 -0.66
CA LEU A 135 5.34 -3.16 -1.58
C LEU A 135 4.16 -3.36 -2.54
N LEU A 136 2.92 -3.18 -2.07
CA LEU A 136 1.72 -3.25 -2.91
C LEU A 136 1.73 -2.15 -3.98
N VAL A 137 2.06 -0.90 -3.60
CA VAL A 137 2.17 0.24 -4.52
C VAL A 137 3.24 0.00 -5.59
N MET A 138 4.41 -0.50 -5.19
CA MET A 138 5.51 -0.83 -6.12
C MET A 138 5.11 -1.94 -7.10
N SER A 139 4.40 -2.96 -6.60
CA SER A 139 3.91 -4.07 -7.42
C SER A 139 2.88 -3.62 -8.45
N ASP A 140 1.98 -2.70 -8.07
CA ASP A 140 0.97 -2.15 -8.98
C ASP A 140 1.62 -1.32 -10.10
N SER A 141 2.62 -0.49 -9.76
CA SER A 141 3.37 0.32 -10.72
C SER A 141 4.06 -0.52 -11.79
N ASN A 142 4.68 -1.65 -11.39
CA ASN A 142 5.34 -2.56 -12.32
C ASN A 142 4.36 -3.26 -13.27
N SER A 143 3.15 -3.60 -12.79
CA SER A 143 2.13 -4.28 -13.59
C SER A 143 1.62 -3.43 -14.76
N ARG A 144 1.62 -2.10 -14.60
CA ARG A 144 1.15 -1.14 -15.61
C ARG A 144 2.18 -0.92 -16.72
N GLN A 145 3.45 -0.81 -16.34
CA GLN A 145 4.54 -0.54 -17.29
C GLN A 145 4.74 -1.69 -18.30
N GLY A 146 4.45 -2.93 -17.90
CA GLY A 146 4.55 -4.10 -18.78
C GLY A 146 3.51 -4.15 -19.91
N ARG A 147 2.36 -3.48 -19.78
CA ARG A 147 1.29 -3.52 -20.80
C ARG A 147 1.41 -2.43 -21.87
N SER A 148 2.15 -1.36 -21.62
CA SER A 148 2.25 -0.20 -22.52
C SER A 148 3.13 -0.43 -23.75
N HIS A 149 3.94 -1.50 -23.79
CA HIS A 149 4.89 -1.74 -24.89
C HIS A 149 4.44 -2.77 -25.95
N ALA A 150 3.34 -3.49 -25.74
CA ALA A 150 2.92 -4.56 -26.67
C ALA A 150 1.88 -4.12 -27.72
N MET A 151 1.38 -2.88 -27.68
CA MET A 151 0.37 -2.39 -28.64
C MET A 151 0.82 -1.12 -29.35
N GLY A 152 1.77 -1.26 -30.30
CA GLY A 152 2.04 -0.16 -31.22
C GLY A 152 3.37 -0.18 -31.96
N SER A 153 3.56 -1.11 -32.90
CA SER A 153 4.18 -0.80 -34.21
C SER A 153 3.92 -1.91 -35.22
N GLY A 154 2.66 -2.36 -35.30
CA GLY A 154 2.13 -3.11 -36.43
C GLY A 154 1.50 -2.17 -37.45
N ALA A 155 2.20 -1.10 -37.85
CA ALA A 155 1.79 -0.26 -38.96
C ALA A 155 2.98 0.42 -39.65
N SER A 156 3.29 -0.11 -40.83
CA SER A 156 3.81 0.67 -41.96
C SER A 156 5.32 1.00 -41.97
N SER A 157 6.16 -0.03 -42.09
CA SER A 157 7.33 0.07 -42.98
C SER A 157 6.95 -0.47 -44.36
N ARG A 158 6.04 0.24 -45.04
CA ARG A 158 5.91 0.11 -46.49
C ARG A 158 7.27 0.46 -47.11
N LEU A 159 7.92 -0.57 -47.62
CA LEU A 159 9.03 -0.50 -48.57
C LEU A 159 8.69 0.53 -49.67
N ARG A 160 9.25 1.73 -49.55
CA ARG A 160 9.36 2.66 -50.68
C ARG A 160 10.84 2.82 -50.99
N SER A 161 11.34 1.84 -51.76
CA SER A 161 12.48 2.04 -52.64
C SER A 161 12.25 3.27 -53.50
N ARG A 162 12.94 4.35 -53.20
CA ARG A 162 13.19 5.43 -54.15
C ARG A 162 14.68 5.73 -54.15
N SER A 163 15.36 5.08 -55.09
CA SER A 163 16.61 5.53 -55.65
C SER A 163 16.51 7.02 -55.98
N ARG A 164 17.37 7.83 -55.36
CA ARG A 164 18.02 8.95 -56.04
C ARG A 164 19.47 9.05 -55.60
N THR A 165 20.27 9.17 -56.63
CA THR A 165 21.71 9.15 -56.74
C THR A 165 22.29 10.56 -56.51
N ILE A 166 23.59 10.59 -56.19
CA ILE A 166 24.56 11.70 -56.38
C ILE A 166 24.74 12.67 -55.20
N GLY A 167 25.97 12.73 -54.68
CA GLY A 167 26.49 13.93 -54.01
C GLY A 167 27.56 13.71 -52.95
N SER A 168 28.78 13.34 -53.37
CA SER A 168 30.02 13.35 -52.58
C SER A 168 30.28 14.70 -51.88
N THR A 169 30.77 14.69 -50.63
CA THR A 169 32.17 15.05 -50.29
C THR A 169 32.38 15.38 -48.80
N SER A 170 33.33 14.64 -48.23
CA SER A 170 34.42 15.09 -47.35
C SER A 170 34.16 15.60 -45.93
N ASN A 171 35.00 15.04 -45.04
CA ASN A 171 35.61 15.65 -43.85
C ASN A 171 34.64 15.90 -42.68
N ARG A 172 35.00 15.68 -41.41
CA ARG A 172 36.29 15.73 -40.74
C ARG A 172 36.08 15.22 -39.30
N SER A 173 37.13 14.64 -38.72
CA SER A 173 37.47 14.64 -37.28
C SER A 173 36.57 13.81 -36.33
N ARG A 174 36.98 12.61 -35.92
CA ARG A 174 37.86 12.34 -34.75
C ARG A 174 37.55 13.22 -33.53
N SER A 175 36.88 12.63 -32.55
CA SER A 175 37.20 12.85 -31.13
C SER A 175 36.90 11.58 -30.34
N ARG A 176 37.99 10.99 -29.83
CA ARG A 176 38.04 9.91 -28.87
C ARG A 176 38.03 10.55 -27.48
N THR A 177 37.09 10.20 -26.63
CA THR A 177 37.32 10.15 -25.18
C THR A 177 36.56 8.97 -24.62
N ALA A 178 37.30 7.88 -24.43
CA ALA A 178 36.94 6.78 -23.58
C ALA A 178 37.17 7.20 -22.12
N THR A 179 36.16 7.04 -21.27
CA THR A 179 36.37 6.83 -19.84
C THR A 179 35.50 5.67 -19.38
N LYS A 180 36.17 4.51 -19.30
CA LYS A 180 35.81 3.38 -18.46
C LYS A 180 35.62 3.87 -17.01
N SER A 181 34.49 3.54 -16.41
CA SER A 181 34.42 3.32 -14.96
C SER A 181 33.50 2.13 -14.71
N ARG A 182 34.10 0.93 -14.81
CA ARG A 182 33.56 -0.31 -14.25
C ARG A 182 33.65 -0.20 -12.74
N SER A 183 32.51 -0.13 -12.06
CA SER A 183 32.44 -0.36 -10.62
C SER A 183 32.36 -1.88 -10.36
N PRO A 184 33.14 -2.42 -9.40
CA PRO A 184 33.21 -3.86 -9.14
C PRO A 184 31.97 -4.38 -8.38
N PRO A 185 31.57 -5.65 -8.61
CA PRO A 185 30.52 -6.30 -7.85
C PRO A 185 31.06 -6.65 -6.44
N ARG A 186 30.42 -6.11 -5.40
CA ARG A 186 30.64 -6.52 -4.01
C ARG A 186 30.10 -7.93 -3.81
N THR A 187 31.01 -8.89 -3.84
CA THR A 187 30.87 -10.21 -3.21
C THR A 187 31.36 -10.14 -1.76
N ARG A 188 30.85 -11.05 -0.93
CA ARG A 188 31.06 -11.30 0.53
C ARG A 188 29.92 -10.74 1.38
N GLY A 189 29.22 -11.52 2.18
CA GLY A 189 29.35 -12.93 2.52
C GLY A 189 28.80 -13.20 3.92
N ARG A 190 28.36 -14.44 4.13
CA ARG A 190 28.61 -15.27 5.32
C ARG A 190 27.96 -14.87 6.66
N LYS A 191 27.52 -15.94 7.33
CA LYS A 191 27.05 -16.12 8.73
C LYS A 191 25.55 -15.90 8.87
N GLY A 192 24.75 -16.86 9.33
CA GLY A 192 25.05 -18.09 10.03
C GLY A 192 24.15 -18.19 11.25
N ARG A 193 23.53 -19.37 11.42
CA ARG A 193 23.09 -19.99 12.68
C ARG A 193 22.41 -19.10 13.73
N GLY A 194 21.15 -19.42 13.98
CA GLY A 194 20.49 -19.17 15.25
C GLY A 194 19.13 -19.86 15.30
N MET A 195 19.13 -21.21 15.40
CA MET A 195 17.93 -21.92 15.86
C MET A 195 17.79 -21.63 17.35
N ALA A 196 16.85 -20.75 17.70
CA ALA A 196 16.34 -20.65 19.06
C ALA A 196 15.28 -21.75 19.24
N VAL A 197 15.67 -22.79 19.95
CA VAL A 197 14.75 -23.71 20.62
C VAL A 197 14.10 -22.91 21.75
N LEU A 198 12.79 -22.68 21.68
CA LEU A 198 12.03 -22.21 22.84
C LEU A 198 11.42 -23.43 23.57
N PRO A 199 11.58 -23.50 24.90
CA PRO A 199 11.08 -24.59 25.72
C PRO A 199 9.55 -24.53 25.85
N GLY A 200 8.95 -25.72 25.89
CA GLY A 200 7.54 -25.90 26.21
C GLY A 200 7.20 -25.33 27.58
N ILE A 201 6.07 -24.62 27.62
CA ILE A 201 5.44 -24.20 28.85
C ILE A 201 4.20 -25.07 29.03
N ALA A 202 4.12 -25.64 30.22
CA ALA A 202 3.21 -26.66 30.67
C ALA A 202 1.74 -26.24 30.58
N GLU A 203 0.90 -27.21 30.22
CA GLU A 203 -0.50 -27.23 30.60
C GLU A 203 -0.58 -27.41 32.12
N GLU A 204 -1.04 -26.39 32.83
CA GLU A 204 -1.65 -26.56 34.14
C GLU A 204 -3.15 -26.37 33.97
N GLY A 205 -3.88 -27.47 34.16
CA GLY A 205 -5.31 -27.46 34.38
C GLY A 205 -5.60 -27.16 35.84
N GLU A 206 -6.66 -26.38 36.06
CA GLU A 206 -7.50 -26.37 37.27
C GLU A 206 -8.92 -26.13 36.74
N ASP A 207 -9.76 -27.14 36.61
CA ASP A 207 -10.58 -27.79 37.64
C ASP A 207 -11.30 -26.83 38.60
N SER A 208 -12.64 -26.92 38.52
CA SER A 208 -13.62 -26.76 39.62
C SER A 208 -14.02 -25.35 40.08
N ALA A 209 -15.22 -24.91 39.68
CA ALA A 209 -16.44 -24.88 40.50
C ALA A 209 -17.55 -24.06 39.84
#